data_AF-A0A847V6N4-F1
#
_entry.id   AF-A0A847V6N4-F1
#
_cell.length_a   1.000
_cell.length_b   1.000
_cell.length_c   1.000
_cell.angle_alpha   90.00
_cell.angle_beta   90.00
_cell.angle_gamma   90.00
#
_symmetry.space_group_name_H-M   'P 1'
#
loop_
_entity.id
_entity.type
_entity.pdbx_description
1 polymer ?
#
loop_
_entity_poly.entity_id
_entity_poly.type
_entity_poly.pdbx_seq_one_letter_code
_entity_poly.pdbx_strand_id
1 'polypeptide(L)'
;MRLDRNGQTLHQATVWLPVEVLQLIRADRFNLSAFVRQQIELVYGDVSPAELQVQRAQLIEEARESIARQRAADLEREADMERARAAVRVMRAEREAAKGRQDRIAGALAGIVGKNAGTYRRLLPENDPHGDRVDDWEALVRRVSHLCGAGVDSGEVAAGLRALLSKA
;
A
#
# COMPACT_ATOMS: atom_id res chain seq x y z
N MET A 1 -48.48 -16.01 20.46
CA MET A 1 -48.61 -17.38 21.01
C MET A 1 -49.82 -18.02 20.35
N ARG A 2 -49.62 -19.01 19.46
CA ARG A 2 -50.72 -19.74 18.80
C ARG A 2 -50.88 -21.09 19.49
N LEU A 3 -52.11 -21.43 19.84
CA LEU A 3 -52.49 -22.71 20.46
C LEU A 3 -53.20 -23.55 19.39
N ASP A 4 -53.05 -24.88 19.45
CA ASP A 4 -53.84 -25.78 18.61
C ASP A 4 -55.28 -25.97 19.15
N ARG A 5 -56.13 -26.72 18.44
CA ARG A 5 -57.52 -27.00 18.86
C ARG A 5 -57.65 -27.77 20.17
N ASN A 6 -56.55 -28.32 20.69
CA ASN A 6 -56.48 -29.08 21.94
C ASN A 6 -55.78 -28.29 23.06
N GLY A 7 -55.49 -27.00 22.85
CA GLY A 7 -54.92 -26.11 23.87
C GLY A 7 -53.42 -26.29 24.09
N GLN A 8 -52.70 -26.99 23.21
CA GLN A 8 -51.25 -27.17 23.33
C GLN A 8 -50.48 -26.02 22.69
N THR A 9 -49.35 -25.67 23.31
CA THR A 9 -48.49 -24.56 22.89
C THR A 9 -47.66 -24.96 21.68
N LEU A 10 -47.94 -24.36 20.52
CA LEU A 10 -47.16 -24.58 19.30
C LEU A 10 -45.86 -23.77 19.36
N HIS A 11 -44.76 -24.44 19.72
CA HIS A 11 -43.42 -23.90 19.54
C HIS A 11 -43.02 -24.02 18.07
N GLN A 12 -43.02 -22.91 17.35
CA GLN A 12 -42.51 -22.86 15.99
C GLN A 12 -40.98 -22.91 16.03
N ALA A 13 -40.42 -24.10 15.86
CA ALA A 13 -38.99 -24.26 15.58
C ALA A 13 -38.78 -24.14 14.06
N THR A 14 -38.00 -23.16 13.63
CA THR A 14 -37.56 -23.07 12.23
C THR A 14 -36.49 -24.13 12.01
N VAL A 15 -36.91 -25.34 11.62
CA VAL A 15 -35.99 -26.42 11.22
C VAL A 15 -35.59 -26.16 9.78
N TRP A 16 -34.29 -26.01 9.53
CA TRP A 16 -33.77 -25.89 8.16
C TRP A 16 -33.69 -27.30 7.57
N LEU A 17 -34.71 -27.67 6.81
CA LEU A 17 -34.76 -28.95 6.12
C LEU A 17 -34.10 -28.81 4.73
N PRO A 18 -33.32 -29.81 4.29
CA PRO A 18 -32.84 -29.89 2.91
C PRO A 18 -34.00 -29.76 1.91
N VAL A 19 -33.74 -29.13 0.76
CA VAL A 19 -34.75 -28.76 -0.25
C VAL A 19 -35.55 -29.96 -0.74
N GLU A 20 -34.93 -31.13 -0.80
CA GLU A 20 -35.51 -32.39 -1.23
C GLU A 20 -36.65 -32.84 -0.30
N VAL A 21 -36.51 -32.61 1.01
CA VAL A 21 -37.53 -32.94 2.01
C VAL A 21 -38.72 -31.98 1.94
N LEU A 22 -38.45 -30.69 1.69
CA LEU A 22 -39.51 -29.69 1.50
C LEU A 22 -40.33 -29.94 0.23
N GLN A 23 -39.71 -30.49 -0.83
CA GLN A 23 -40.38 -30.87 -2.06
C GLN A 23 -41.28 -32.11 -1.87
N LEU A 24 -40.81 -33.11 -1.12
CA LEU A 24 -41.60 -34.29 -0.74
C LEU A 24 -42.84 -33.92 0.10
N ILE A 25 -42.71 -33.00 1.06
CA ILE A 25 -43.84 -32.54 1.88
C ILE A 25 -44.90 -31.79 1.05
N ARG A 26 -44.46 -31.00 0.07
CA ARG A 26 -45.36 -30.23 -0.81
C ARG A 26 -46.10 -31.11 -1.82
N ALA A 27 -45.45 -32.14 -2.33
CA ALA A 27 -46.02 -33.02 -3.36
C ALA A 27 -47.22 -33.83 -2.84
N ASP A 28 -47.22 -34.18 -1.56
CA ASP A 28 -47.98 -35.35 -1.12
C ASP A 28 -49.01 -35.05 0.00
N ARG A 29 -49.14 -33.78 0.41
CA ARG A 29 -50.06 -33.30 1.48
C ARG A 29 -50.08 -34.19 2.73
N PHE A 30 -48.99 -34.89 3.02
CA PHE A 30 -48.94 -35.84 4.11
C PHE A 30 -49.03 -35.09 5.44
N ASN A 31 -49.96 -35.53 6.28
CA ASN A 31 -49.85 -35.30 7.72
C ASN A 31 -48.55 -35.97 8.15
N LEU A 32 -47.55 -35.16 8.55
CA LEU A 32 -46.20 -35.59 8.95
C LEU A 32 -46.30 -36.60 10.11
N SER A 33 -46.52 -37.86 9.75
CA SER A 33 -46.73 -38.97 10.67
C SER A 33 -45.39 -39.38 11.28
N ALA A 34 -45.47 -40.13 12.39
CA ALA A 34 -44.37 -40.49 13.28
C ALA A 34 -43.04 -40.84 12.59
N PHE A 35 -43.05 -41.35 11.37
CA PHE A 35 -41.87 -41.63 10.55
C PHE A 35 -40.93 -40.43 10.35
N VAL A 36 -41.44 -39.23 10.03
CA VAL A 36 -40.55 -38.05 9.84
C VAL A 36 -39.98 -37.56 11.16
N ARG A 37 -40.74 -37.68 12.27
CA ARG A 37 -40.19 -37.43 13.61
C ARG A 37 -39.09 -38.42 13.94
N GLN A 38 -39.28 -39.70 13.63
CA GLN A 38 -38.32 -40.76 13.88
C GLN A 38 -37.04 -40.59 13.04
N GLN A 39 -37.17 -40.13 11.79
CA GLN A 39 -36.03 -39.80 10.93
C GLN A 39 -35.31 -38.53 11.40
N ILE A 40 -36.02 -37.51 11.88
CA ILE A 40 -35.40 -36.33 12.50
C ILE A 40 -34.70 -36.69 13.81
N GLU A 41 -35.30 -37.54 14.65
CA GLU A 41 -34.64 -38.09 15.86
C GLU A 41 -33.44 -38.97 15.51
N LEU A 42 -33.45 -39.71 14.39
CA LEU A 42 -32.29 -40.49 13.97
C LEU A 42 -31.16 -39.63 13.41
N VAL A 43 -31.48 -38.54 12.71
CA VAL A 43 -30.48 -37.68 12.05
C VAL A 43 -29.97 -36.58 12.99
N TYR A 44 -30.79 -36.12 13.94
CA TYR A 44 -30.47 -35.03 14.87
C TYR A 44 -30.56 -35.41 16.35
N GLY A 45 -30.96 -36.63 16.70
CA GLY A 45 -31.06 -37.08 18.10
C GLY A 45 -29.72 -37.41 18.75
N ASP A 46 -28.67 -37.63 17.95
CA ASP A 46 -27.33 -37.94 18.45
C ASP A 46 -26.48 -36.70 18.77
N VAL A 47 -26.94 -35.48 18.40
CA VAL A 47 -26.24 -34.24 18.75
C VAL A 47 -27.05 -33.52 19.81
N SER A 48 -26.53 -33.53 21.03
CA SER A 48 -27.21 -32.90 22.14
C SER A 48 -27.36 -31.39 21.86
N PRO A 49 -28.49 -30.75 22.22
CA PRO A 49 -28.64 -29.30 22.11
C PRO A 49 -27.50 -28.52 22.78
N ALA A 50 -26.85 -29.10 23.80
CA ALA A 50 -25.69 -28.52 24.45
C ALA A 50 -24.42 -28.61 23.57
N GLU A 51 -24.21 -29.71 22.84
CA GLU A 51 -23.07 -29.87 21.92
C GLU A 51 -23.15 -28.90 20.74
N LEU A 52 -24.35 -28.70 20.20
CA LEU A 52 -24.63 -27.68 19.18
C LEU A 52 -24.34 -26.25 19.68
N GLN A 53 -24.64 -25.95 20.95
CA GLN A 53 -24.34 -24.65 21.54
C GLN A 53 -22.84 -24.46 21.78
N VAL A 54 -22.13 -25.51 22.21
CA VAL A 54 -20.67 -25.49 22.38
C VAL A 54 -19.98 -25.28 21.03
N GLN A 55 -20.37 -26.01 19.98
CA GLN A 55 -19.82 -25.81 18.63
C GLN A 55 -20.08 -24.40 18.09
N ARG A 56 -21.29 -23.86 18.31
CA ARG A 56 -21.60 -22.47 17.95
C ARG A 56 -20.74 -21.47 18.72
N ALA A 57 -20.54 -21.68 20.01
CA ALA A 57 -19.68 -20.81 20.81
C ALA A 57 -18.23 -20.85 20.33
N GLN A 58 -17.70 -22.04 20.00
CA GLN A 58 -16.37 -22.21 19.42
C GLN A 58 -16.22 -21.47 18.09
N LEU A 59 -17.17 -21.66 17.16
CA LEU A 59 -17.15 -20.97 15.87
C LEU A 59 -17.23 -19.43 16.01
N ILE A 60 -17.99 -18.93 16.99
CA ILE A 60 -18.08 -17.50 17.27
C ILE A 60 -16.75 -16.96 17.80
N GLU A 61 -16.08 -17.68 18.70
CA GLU A 61 -14.78 -17.27 19.20
C GLU A 61 -13.69 -17.32 18.13
N GLU A 62 -13.64 -18.38 17.32
CA GLU A 62 -12.72 -18.46 16.17
C GLU A 62 -12.95 -17.31 15.18
N ALA A 63 -14.22 -16.96 14.91
CA ALA A 63 -14.57 -15.83 14.06
C ALA A 63 -14.13 -14.48 14.69
N ARG A 64 -14.29 -14.30 16.01
CA ARG A 64 -13.83 -13.10 16.74
C ARG A 64 -12.32 -12.96 16.67
N GLU A 65 -11.57 -14.03 16.91
CA GLU A 65 -10.11 -14.04 16.82
C GLU A 65 -9.63 -13.79 15.40
N SER A 66 -10.31 -14.35 14.40
CA SER A 66 -10.02 -14.09 12.99
C SER A 66 -10.22 -12.61 12.63
N ILE A 67 -11.36 -12.03 13.03
CA ILE A 67 -11.65 -10.61 12.82
C ILE A 67 -10.63 -9.72 13.55
N ALA A 68 -10.24 -10.08 14.77
CA ALA A 68 -9.25 -9.34 15.54
C ALA A 68 -7.87 -9.33 14.84
N ARG A 69 -7.42 -10.50 14.35
CA ARG A 69 -6.18 -10.63 13.57
C ARG A 69 -6.23 -9.82 12.28
N GLN A 70 -7.35 -9.85 11.57
CA GLN A 70 -7.50 -9.11 10.32
C GLN A 70 -7.49 -7.60 10.56
N ARG A 71 -8.18 -7.11 11.60
CA ARG A 71 -8.12 -5.69 12.00
C ARG A 71 -6.71 -5.26 12.39
N ALA A 72 -5.97 -6.08 13.12
CA ALA A 72 -4.59 -5.78 13.48
C ALA A 72 -3.70 -5.66 12.23
N ALA A 73 -3.85 -6.59 11.27
CA ALA A 73 -3.12 -6.55 10.01
C ALA A 73 -3.49 -5.33 9.15
N ASP A 74 -4.76 -4.92 9.13
CA ASP A 74 -5.19 -3.74 8.38
C ASP A 74 -4.65 -2.44 9.00
N LEU A 75 -4.62 -2.33 10.33
CA LEU A 75 -3.98 -1.20 11.02
C LEU A 75 -2.48 -1.12 10.74
N GLU A 76 -1.79 -2.26 10.71
CA GLU A 76 -0.36 -2.33 10.37
C GLU A 76 -0.10 -1.88 8.92
N ARG A 77 -0.93 -2.33 7.97
CA ARG A 77 -0.85 -1.89 6.56
C ARG A 77 -1.12 -0.40 6.42
N GLU A 78 -2.08 0.17 7.13
CA GLU A 78 -2.34 1.61 7.11
C GLU A 78 -1.13 2.40 7.61
N ALA A 79 -0.51 1.94 8.70
CA ALA A 79 0.71 2.54 9.23
C ALA A 79 1.90 2.44 8.24
N ASP A 80 2.06 1.30 7.57
CA ASP A 80 3.07 1.11 6.52
C ASP A 80 2.83 2.04 5.32
N MET A 81 1.58 2.16 4.87
CA MET A 81 1.21 3.06 3.78
C MET A 81 1.50 4.52 4.13
N GLU A 82 1.21 4.94 5.35
CA GLU A 82 1.50 6.33 5.76
C GLU A 82 3.00 6.58 5.87
N ARG A 83 3.78 5.61 6.38
CA ARG A 83 5.26 5.67 6.35
C ARG A 83 5.80 5.77 4.92
N ALA A 84 5.28 4.96 4.00
CA ALA A 84 5.68 5.02 2.60
C ALA A 84 5.33 6.37 1.94
N ARG A 85 4.12 6.90 2.21
CA ARG A 85 3.71 8.23 1.72
C ARG A 85 4.58 9.35 2.28
N ALA A 86 4.98 9.28 3.55
CA ALA A 86 5.88 10.23 4.16
C ALA A 86 7.28 10.16 3.50
N ALA A 87 7.81 8.96 3.28
CA ALA A 87 9.09 8.78 2.58
C ALA A 87 9.06 9.36 1.16
N VAL A 88 7.99 9.12 0.40
CA VAL A 88 7.81 9.69 -0.94
C VAL A 88 7.78 11.22 -0.91
N ARG A 89 7.11 11.82 0.09
CA ARG A 89 7.09 13.28 0.26
C ARG A 89 8.49 13.85 0.50
N VAL A 90 9.29 13.21 1.36
CA VAL A 90 10.68 13.61 1.64
C VAL A 90 11.53 13.48 0.37
N MET A 91 11.49 12.33 -0.31
CA MET A 91 12.25 12.12 -1.55
C MET A 91 11.88 13.14 -2.63
N ARG A 92 10.60 13.52 -2.74
CA ARG A 92 10.17 14.55 -3.68
C ARG A 92 10.74 15.91 -3.32
N ALA A 93 10.69 16.31 -2.05
CA ALA A 93 11.25 17.57 -1.58
C ALA A 93 12.78 17.63 -1.81
N GLU A 94 13.49 16.53 -1.51
CA GLU A 94 14.93 16.41 -1.78
C GLU A 94 15.23 16.52 -3.27
N ARG A 95 14.43 15.87 -4.13
CA ARG A 95 14.58 15.96 -5.59
C ARG A 95 14.33 17.36 -6.12
N GLU A 96 13.30 18.04 -5.61
CA GLU A 96 12.99 19.43 -5.98
C GLU A 96 14.10 20.38 -5.52
N ALA A 97 14.66 20.20 -4.32
CA ALA A 97 15.80 20.96 -3.82
C ALA A 97 17.07 20.72 -4.65
N ALA A 98 17.37 19.45 -4.98
CA ALA A 98 18.50 19.07 -5.82
C ALA A 98 18.37 19.67 -7.23
N LYS A 99 17.16 19.61 -7.82
CA LYS A 99 16.88 20.26 -9.11
C LYS A 99 17.07 21.77 -9.03
N GLY A 100 16.54 22.43 -8.00
CA GLY A 100 16.71 23.87 -7.80
C GLY A 100 18.17 24.28 -7.58
N ARG A 101 19.02 23.39 -7.04
CA ARG A 101 20.48 23.59 -6.98
C ARG A 101 21.11 23.47 -8.36
N GLN A 102 20.77 22.43 -9.12
CA GLN A 102 21.25 22.22 -10.49
C GLN A 102 20.86 23.38 -11.42
N ASP A 103 19.62 23.87 -11.34
CA ASP A 103 19.12 24.97 -12.17
C ASP A 103 19.89 26.28 -11.88
N ARG A 104 20.22 26.54 -10.61
CA ARG A 104 21.06 27.68 -10.22
C ARG A 104 22.49 27.57 -10.76
N ILE A 105 23.10 26.39 -10.66
CA ILE A 105 24.44 26.14 -11.19
C ILE A 105 24.44 26.30 -12.72
N ALA A 106 23.44 25.74 -13.40
CA ALA A 106 23.28 25.86 -14.84
C ALA A 106 23.10 27.32 -15.28
N GLY A 107 22.30 28.11 -14.55
CA GLY A 107 22.13 29.54 -14.80
C GLY A 107 23.43 30.33 -14.62
N ALA A 108 24.16 30.08 -13.53
CA ALA A 108 25.46 30.71 -13.27
C ALA A 108 26.49 30.37 -14.36
N LEU A 109 26.57 29.09 -14.75
CA LEU A 109 27.44 28.62 -15.82
C LEU A 109 27.07 29.22 -17.17
N ALA A 110 25.79 29.27 -17.54
CA ALA A 110 25.36 29.91 -18.78
C ALA A 110 25.77 31.39 -18.83
N GLY A 111 25.70 32.10 -17.70
CA GLY A 111 26.15 33.50 -17.58
C GLY A 111 27.67 33.67 -17.68
N ILE A 112 28.46 32.76 -17.12
CA ILE A 112 29.94 32.83 -17.16
C ILE A 112 30.49 32.36 -18.51
N VAL A 113 30.01 31.22 -18.99
CA VAL A 113 30.50 30.56 -20.22
C VAL A 113 30.06 31.36 -21.44
N GLY A 114 28.81 31.82 -21.46
CA GLY A 114 28.24 32.58 -22.57
C GLY A 114 28.50 31.91 -23.92
N LYS A 115 29.07 32.65 -24.87
CA LYS A 115 29.43 32.15 -26.20
C LYS A 115 30.80 31.45 -26.27
N ASN A 116 31.57 31.44 -25.17
CA ASN A 116 32.94 30.92 -25.13
C ASN A 116 33.00 29.43 -24.76
N ALA A 117 31.96 28.66 -25.11
CA ALA A 117 31.83 27.24 -24.78
C ALA A 117 33.07 26.40 -25.13
N GLY A 118 33.74 26.69 -26.25
CA GLY A 118 34.96 25.99 -26.66
C GLY A 118 36.14 26.17 -25.70
N THR A 119 36.29 27.34 -25.08
CA THR A 119 37.34 27.62 -24.09
C THR A 119 37.06 26.88 -22.79
N TYR A 120 35.80 26.84 -22.35
CA TYR A 120 35.43 26.16 -21.11
C TYR A 120 35.38 24.63 -21.26
N ARG A 121 35.13 24.09 -22.45
CA ARG A 121 35.28 22.64 -22.71
C ARG A 121 36.69 22.14 -22.39
N ARG A 122 37.71 22.96 -22.68
CA ARG A 122 39.12 22.71 -22.40
C ARG A 122 39.51 22.79 -20.91
N LEU A 123 38.63 23.33 -20.06
CA LEU A 123 38.84 23.43 -18.61
C LEU A 123 38.27 22.24 -17.84
N LEU A 124 37.50 21.35 -18.50
CA LEU A 124 37.02 20.15 -17.85
C LEU A 124 38.21 19.27 -17.39
N PRO A 125 38.18 18.71 -16.17
CA PRO A 125 39.27 17.88 -15.65
C PRO A 125 39.67 16.73 -16.58
N GLU A 126 38.71 16.11 -17.26
CA GLU A 126 38.98 15.05 -18.24
C GLU A 126 39.73 15.52 -19.51
N ASN A 127 39.70 16.81 -19.81
CA ASN A 127 40.35 17.42 -20.98
C ASN A 127 41.67 18.12 -20.61
N ASP A 128 42.11 18.01 -19.35
CA ASP A 128 43.37 18.55 -18.84
C ASP A 128 44.18 17.45 -18.12
N PRO A 129 44.68 16.44 -18.85
CA PRO A 129 45.40 15.31 -18.26
C PRO A 129 46.73 15.69 -17.60
N HIS A 130 47.27 16.87 -17.91
CA HIS A 130 48.52 17.38 -17.37
C HIS A 130 48.32 18.35 -16.19
N GLY A 131 47.08 18.77 -15.93
CA GLY A 131 46.76 19.71 -14.87
C GLY A 131 47.24 21.13 -15.15
N ASP A 132 47.43 21.49 -16.42
CA ASP A 132 47.94 22.80 -16.83
C ASP A 132 46.94 23.94 -16.52
N ARG A 133 45.68 23.60 -16.22
CA ARG A 133 44.58 24.55 -16.01
C ARG A 133 43.84 24.34 -14.70
N VAL A 134 44.46 23.69 -13.72
CA VAL A 134 43.86 23.46 -12.39
C VAL A 134 43.46 24.78 -11.72
N ASP A 135 44.30 25.81 -11.80
CA ASP A 135 44.02 27.12 -11.21
C ASP A 135 42.81 27.80 -11.88
N ASP A 136 42.71 27.72 -13.21
CA ASP A 136 41.58 28.27 -13.98
C ASP A 136 40.28 27.53 -13.66
N TRP A 137 40.37 26.20 -13.47
CA TRP A 137 39.26 25.37 -13.05
C TRP A 137 38.78 25.73 -11.64
N GLU A 138 39.69 25.87 -10.67
CA GLU A 138 39.35 26.29 -9.32
C GLU A 138 38.79 27.71 -9.26
N ALA A 139 39.29 28.62 -10.11
CA ALA A 139 38.75 29.97 -10.24
C ALA A 139 37.31 29.95 -10.77
N LEU A 140 37.00 29.08 -11.75
CA LEU A 140 35.65 28.86 -12.24
C LEU A 140 34.73 28.32 -11.14
N VAL A 141 35.17 27.29 -10.40
CA VAL A 141 34.39 26.69 -9.30
C VAL A 141 34.09 27.71 -8.21
N ARG A 142 35.07 28.53 -7.82
CA ARG A 142 34.88 29.64 -6.86
C ARG A 142 33.87 30.67 -7.37
N ARG A 143 33.96 31.04 -8.65
CA ARG A 143 33.04 32.02 -9.25
C ARG A 143 31.60 31.50 -9.33
N VAL A 144 31.41 30.25 -9.71
CA VAL A 144 30.09 29.60 -9.71
C VAL A 144 29.53 29.50 -8.29
N SER A 145 30.35 29.07 -7.32
CA SER A 145 29.96 29.03 -5.91
C SER A 145 29.50 30.40 -5.39
N HIS A 146 30.26 31.45 -5.72
CA HIS A 146 29.90 32.82 -5.35
C HIS A 146 28.55 33.26 -5.95
N LEU A 147 28.31 32.99 -7.24
CA LEU A 147 27.04 33.33 -7.90
C LEU A 147 25.86 32.51 -7.39
N CYS A 148 26.08 31.26 -7.00
CA CYS A 148 25.04 30.41 -6.43
C CYS A 148 24.75 30.72 -4.94
N GLY A 149 25.59 31.53 -4.29
CA GLY A 149 25.47 31.89 -2.87
C GLY A 149 25.64 30.69 -1.93
N ALA A 150 26.27 29.61 -2.39
CA ALA A 150 26.44 28.35 -1.66
C ALA A 150 27.77 27.69 -2.06
N GLY A 151 28.31 26.84 -1.19
CA GLY A 151 29.43 25.97 -1.57
C GLY A 151 28.99 25.03 -2.69
N VAL A 152 29.50 25.23 -3.89
CA VAL A 152 29.32 24.33 -5.03
C VAL A 152 30.64 23.60 -5.22
N ASP A 153 30.58 22.27 -5.27
CA ASP A 153 31.80 21.49 -5.43
C ASP A 153 32.23 21.40 -6.91
N SER A 154 33.49 21.00 -7.12
CA SER A 154 34.08 20.81 -8.43
C SER A 154 33.29 19.83 -9.31
N GLY A 155 32.76 18.75 -8.72
CA GLY A 155 31.99 17.73 -9.46
C GLY A 155 30.66 18.26 -9.99
N GLU A 156 29.98 19.09 -9.20
CA GLU A 156 28.73 19.74 -9.58
C GLU A 156 28.94 20.75 -10.72
N VAL A 157 30.02 21.52 -10.66
CA VAL A 157 30.39 22.46 -11.74
C VAL A 157 30.73 21.68 -13.01
N ALA A 158 31.48 20.58 -12.92
CA ALA A 158 31.79 19.72 -14.06
C ALA A 158 30.52 19.12 -14.69
N ALA A 159 29.61 18.59 -13.87
CA ALA A 159 28.34 18.04 -14.34
C ALA A 159 27.48 19.11 -15.05
N GLY A 160 27.35 20.29 -14.44
CA GLY A 160 26.62 21.42 -15.02
C GLY A 160 27.24 21.90 -16.34
N LEU A 161 28.57 21.98 -16.41
CA LEU A 161 29.28 22.41 -17.60
C LEU A 161 29.13 21.41 -18.73
N ARG A 162 29.22 20.10 -18.46
CA ARG A 162 28.92 19.06 -19.47
C ARG A 162 27.50 19.18 -20.02
N ALA A 163 26.52 19.35 -19.15
CA ALA A 163 25.12 19.49 -19.54
C ALA A 163 24.85 20.75 -20.38
N LEU A 164 25.61 21.82 -20.15
CA LEU A 164 25.57 23.03 -20.96
C LEU A 164 26.23 22.78 -22.34
N LEU A 165 27.41 22.17 -22.35
CA LEU A 165 28.19 21.89 -23.56
C LEU A 165 27.58 20.81 -24.46
N SER A 166 26.67 19.99 -23.96
CA SER A 166 25.91 19.03 -24.78
C SER A 166 24.72 19.68 -25.48
N LYS A 167 24.32 20.89 -25.07
CA LYS A 167 23.20 21.65 -25.66
C LYS A 167 23.65 22.77 -26.61
N ALA A 168 24.93 23.13 -26.56
CA ALA A 168 25.57 24.15 -27.38
C ALA A 168 26.26 23.52 -28.60
#